data_AF-W4LML2-F1
#
_entry.id   AF-W4LML2-F1
#
_cell.length_a   1.000
_cell.length_b   1.000
_cell.length_c   1.000
_cell.angle_alpha   90.00
_cell.angle_beta   90.00
_cell.angle_gamma   90.00
#
_symmetry.space_group_name_H-M   'P 1'
#
loop_
_entity.id
_entity.type
_entity.pdbx_description
1 polymer ?
#
loop_
_entity_poly.entity_id
_entity_poly.type
_entity_poly.pdbx_seq_one_letter_code
_entity_poly.pdbx_strand_id
1 'polypeptide(L)'
;MHQGLEATEHTGTKLGRTAYHGYLADAYRQAGQIETGLRVLAEAQPEADEYWAGEWYWRRGDLLWMAGGEQAEEAETCFQQALAITRRQQAKWWELRAARRLSRLWQQQGRHQDAYDLLAPIYNWFTEGFDTADLQEAKALLDELR
;
A
#
# COMPACT_ATOMS: atom_id res chain seq x y z
N MET A 1 -7.11 -27.86 2.78
CA MET A 1 -7.83 -27.95 4.07
C MET A 1 -7.88 -26.55 4.69
N HIS A 2 -8.89 -25.76 4.33
CA HIS A 2 -9.16 -24.43 4.90
C HIS A 2 -10.42 -24.52 5.76
N GLN A 3 -10.29 -25.05 6.98
CA GLN A 3 -11.34 -24.98 7.99
C GLN A 3 -10.67 -24.65 9.32
N GLY A 4 -10.81 -23.40 9.75
CA GLY A 4 -10.21 -22.95 11.00
C GLY A 4 -10.31 -21.44 11.28
N LEU A 5 -11.33 -20.74 10.78
CA LEU A 5 -11.54 -19.31 11.08
C LEU A 5 -12.91 -18.97 11.69
N GLU A 6 -13.67 -19.95 12.17
CA GLU A 6 -14.95 -19.69 12.87
C GLU A 6 -14.84 -19.68 14.41
N ALA A 7 -13.64 -19.82 14.99
CA ALA A 7 -13.53 -20.07 16.44
C ALA A 7 -12.48 -19.26 17.21
N THR A 8 -12.08 -18.07 16.76
CA THR A 8 -11.14 -17.23 17.53
C THR A 8 -11.66 -15.81 17.68
N GLU A 9 -12.74 -15.69 18.45
CA GLU A 9 -13.29 -14.39 18.81
C GLU A 9 -13.01 -13.92 20.26
N HIS A 10 -12.17 -14.59 21.06
CA HIS A 10 -12.13 -14.34 22.50
C HIS A 10 -10.76 -14.12 23.18
N THR A 11 -9.71 -13.75 22.44
CA THR A 11 -8.45 -13.29 23.06
C THR A 11 -7.86 -12.14 22.26
N GLY A 12 -7.54 -11.02 22.92
CA GLY A 12 -7.16 -9.76 22.27
C GLY A 12 -6.01 -9.91 21.27
N THR A 13 -6.33 -9.90 19.98
CA THR A 13 -5.91 -8.92 18.95
C THR A 13 -6.58 -9.35 17.63
N LYS A 14 -7.87 -9.08 17.46
CA LYS A 14 -8.61 -9.46 16.24
C LYS A 14 -8.23 -8.53 15.08
N LEU A 15 -7.18 -8.86 14.37
CA LEU A 15 -7.01 -8.33 13.01
C LEU A 15 -8.13 -8.91 12.14
N GLY A 16 -8.89 -8.06 11.45
CA GLY A 16 -9.88 -8.52 10.48
C GLY A 16 -9.22 -9.36 9.37
N ARG A 17 -9.99 -10.18 8.67
CA ARG A 17 -9.49 -11.09 7.61
C ARG A 17 -8.57 -10.35 6.62
N THR A 18 -8.99 -9.19 6.13
CA THR A 18 -8.22 -8.36 5.20
C THR A 18 -6.88 -7.91 5.79
N ALA A 19 -6.87 -7.43 7.03
CA ALA A 19 -5.66 -7.00 7.72
C ALA A 19 -4.67 -8.16 7.93
N TYR A 20 -5.18 -9.33 8.37
CA TYR A 20 -4.37 -10.53 8.56
C TYR A 20 -3.65 -10.96 7.28
N HIS A 21 -4.38 -11.04 6.15
CA HIS A 21 -3.79 -11.40 4.87
C HIS A 21 -2.82 -10.32 4.36
N GLY A 22 -3.08 -9.04 4.68
CA GLY A 22 -2.14 -7.95 4.43
C GLY A 22 -0.77 -8.16 5.10
N TYR A 23 -0.75 -8.49 6.39
CA TYR A 23 0.51 -8.75 7.09
C TYR A 23 1.24 -10.00 6.58
N LEU A 24 0.51 -11.06 6.23
CA LEU A 24 1.12 -12.23 5.59
C LEU A 24 1.72 -11.88 4.24
N ALA A 25 1.04 -11.06 3.44
CA ALA A 25 1.56 -10.58 2.16
C ALA A 25 2.86 -9.80 2.33
N ASP A 26 2.96 -8.93 3.35
CA ASP A 26 4.20 -8.21 3.68
C ASP A 26 5.33 -9.17 4.07
N ALA A 27 5.04 -10.21 4.84
CA ALA A 27 6.03 -11.24 5.21
C ALA A 27 6.53 -12.01 3.98
N TYR A 28 5.63 -12.43 3.08
CA TYR A 28 5.99 -13.10 1.84
C TYR A 28 6.79 -12.18 0.90
N ARG A 29 6.44 -10.90 0.83
CA ARG A 29 7.18 -9.88 0.10
C ARG A 29 8.63 -9.78 0.58
N GLN A 30 8.83 -9.68 1.89
CA GLN A 30 10.17 -9.62 2.49
C GLN A 30 10.99 -10.89 2.26
N ALA A 31 10.31 -12.05 2.19
CA ALA A 31 10.93 -13.33 1.86
C ALA A 31 11.16 -13.56 0.36
N GLY A 32 10.80 -12.61 -0.52
CA GLY A 32 10.88 -12.76 -1.98
C GLY A 32 9.88 -13.74 -2.58
N GLN A 33 8.89 -14.19 -1.81
CA GLN A 33 7.88 -15.17 -2.23
C GLN A 33 6.66 -14.47 -2.85
N ILE A 34 6.89 -13.74 -3.93
CA ILE A 34 5.93 -12.79 -4.52
C ILE A 34 4.60 -13.46 -4.90
N GLU A 35 4.65 -14.57 -5.63
CA GLU A 35 3.46 -15.33 -6.07
C GLU A 35 2.61 -15.83 -4.89
N THR A 36 3.26 -16.25 -3.81
CA THR A 36 2.56 -16.70 -2.60
C THR A 36 1.86 -15.52 -1.92
N GLY A 37 2.54 -14.37 -1.82
CA GLY A 37 1.95 -13.15 -1.28
C GLY A 37 0.72 -12.70 -2.07
N LEU A 38 0.78 -12.74 -3.40
CA LEU A 38 -0.35 -12.38 -4.28
C LEU A 38 -1.55 -13.32 -4.07
N ARG A 39 -1.30 -14.62 -3.96
CA ARG A 39 -2.35 -15.61 -3.70
C ARG A 39 -3.04 -15.37 -2.35
N VAL A 40 -2.26 -15.12 -1.31
CA VAL A 40 -2.79 -14.81 0.04
C VAL A 40 -3.64 -13.54 0.01
N LEU A 41 -3.21 -12.47 -0.67
CA LEU A 41 -4.06 -11.27 -0.79
C LEU A 41 -5.37 -11.57 -1.52
N ALA A 42 -5.33 -12.34 -2.60
CA ALA A 42 -6.52 -12.68 -3.38
C ALA A 42 -7.60 -13.41 -2.56
N GLU A 43 -7.21 -14.17 -1.52
CA GLU A 43 -8.16 -14.83 -0.62
C GLU A 43 -8.94 -13.84 0.26
N ALA A 44 -8.51 -12.59 0.39
CA ALA A 44 -9.15 -11.61 1.27
C ALA A 44 -9.28 -10.24 0.60
N GLN A 45 -9.71 -10.23 -0.66
CA GLN A 45 -10.01 -8.97 -1.34
C GLN A 45 -11.19 -8.27 -0.65
N PRO A 46 -10.99 -7.03 -0.19
CA PRO A 46 -12.02 -6.27 0.51
C PRO A 46 -12.99 -5.60 -0.47
N GLU A 47 -14.17 -5.25 0.03
CA GLU A 47 -15.03 -4.28 -0.64
C GLU A 47 -14.40 -2.88 -0.56
N ALA A 48 -14.68 -2.01 -1.54
CA ALA A 48 -14.04 -0.68 -1.63
C ALA A 48 -14.31 0.22 -0.41
N ASP A 49 -15.42 0.00 0.29
CA ASP A 49 -15.83 0.79 1.46
C ASP A 49 -15.30 0.21 2.77
N GLU A 50 -14.65 -0.95 2.74
CA GLU A 50 -14.01 -1.55 3.91
C GLU A 50 -12.81 -0.71 4.37
N TYR A 51 -12.65 -0.57 5.69
CA TYR A 51 -11.57 0.21 6.29
C TYR A 51 -10.17 -0.17 5.78
N TRP A 52 -9.90 -1.46 5.61
CA TRP A 52 -8.59 -1.98 5.18
C TRP A 52 -8.40 -1.99 3.65
N ALA A 53 -9.37 -1.51 2.87
CA ALA A 53 -9.33 -1.61 1.42
C ALA A 53 -8.15 -0.88 0.78
N GLY A 54 -7.90 0.36 1.20
CA GLY A 54 -6.75 1.12 0.70
C GLY A 54 -5.42 0.40 0.95
N GLU A 55 -5.31 -0.25 2.11
CA GLU A 55 -4.14 -1.05 2.47
C GLU A 55 -3.92 -2.28 1.65
N TRP A 56 -4.99 -3.02 1.41
CA TRP A 56 -4.94 -4.20 0.57
C TRP A 56 -4.41 -3.86 -0.83
N TYR A 57 -4.90 -2.77 -1.43
CA TYR A 57 -4.50 -2.35 -2.77
C TYR A 57 -3.03 -1.93 -2.85
N TRP A 58 -2.50 -1.13 -1.93
CA TRP A 58 -1.07 -0.77 -2.02
C TRP A 58 -0.15 -1.96 -1.72
N ARG A 59 -0.55 -2.91 -0.85
CA ARG A 59 0.23 -4.15 -0.64
C ARG A 59 0.25 -5.03 -1.89
N ARG A 60 -0.90 -5.16 -2.57
CA ARG A 60 -0.96 -5.86 -3.87
C ARG A 60 -0.07 -5.18 -4.90
N GLY A 61 -0.12 -3.84 -4.97
CA GLY A 61 0.73 -3.06 -5.86
C GLY A 61 2.22 -3.27 -5.60
N ASP A 62 2.65 -3.30 -4.33
CA ASP A 62 4.06 -3.57 -3.97
C ASP A 62 4.53 -4.93 -4.47
N LEU A 63 3.71 -5.97 -4.32
CA LEU A 63 4.02 -7.32 -4.82
C LEU A 63 4.08 -7.38 -6.35
N LEU A 64 3.11 -6.79 -7.05
CA LEU A 64 3.08 -6.73 -8.51
C LEU A 64 4.27 -5.96 -9.08
N TRP A 65 4.65 -4.85 -8.42
CA TRP A 65 5.80 -4.07 -8.83
C TRP A 65 7.11 -4.87 -8.68
N MET A 66 7.24 -5.65 -7.60
CA MET A 66 8.39 -6.53 -7.40
C MET A 66 8.43 -7.72 -8.38
N ALA A 67 7.28 -8.17 -8.89
CA ALA A 67 7.23 -9.19 -9.94
C ALA A 67 7.85 -8.68 -11.26
N GLY A 68 7.76 -7.37 -11.52
CA GLY A 68 8.35 -6.70 -12.69
C GLY A 68 7.59 -6.95 -13.99
N GLY A 69 8.22 -6.73 -15.15
CA GLY A 69 7.65 -7.08 -16.45
C GLY A 69 6.29 -6.45 -16.76
N GLU A 70 5.38 -7.26 -17.30
CA GLU A 70 4.01 -6.84 -17.68
C GLU A 70 3.14 -6.48 -16.46
N GLN A 71 3.54 -6.85 -15.24
CA GLN A 71 2.80 -6.58 -14.01
C GLN A 71 2.96 -5.12 -13.52
N ALA A 72 3.88 -4.35 -14.10
CA ALA A 72 4.15 -2.96 -13.69
C ALA A 72 2.95 -2.03 -13.88
N GLU A 73 2.16 -2.22 -14.96
CA GLU A 73 0.95 -1.43 -15.20
C GLU A 73 -0.17 -1.75 -14.19
N GLU A 74 -0.29 -3.02 -13.80
CA GLU A 74 -1.25 -3.45 -12.79
C GLU A 74 -0.86 -2.92 -11.39
N ALA A 75 0.44 -2.82 -11.11
CA ALA A 75 0.93 -2.19 -9.88
C ALA A 75 0.53 -0.71 -9.80
N GLU A 76 0.69 0.05 -10.89
CA GLU A 76 0.24 1.44 -10.98
C GLU A 76 -1.25 1.56 -10.69
N THR A 77 -2.06 0.71 -11.34
CA THR A 77 -3.51 0.66 -11.13
C THR A 77 -3.86 0.40 -9.66
N CYS A 78 -3.16 -0.53 -9.01
CA CYS A 78 -3.36 -0.82 -7.59
C CYS A 78 -3.05 0.39 -6.70
N PHE A 79 -1.96 1.11 -6.96
CA PHE A 79 -1.63 2.31 -6.17
C PHE A 79 -2.63 3.45 -6.40
N GLN A 80 -3.12 3.63 -7.62
CA GLN A 80 -4.17 4.61 -7.93
C GLN A 80 -5.48 4.28 -7.20
N GLN A 81 -5.88 3.00 -7.14
CA GLN A 81 -7.05 2.56 -6.37
C GLN A 81 -6.86 2.79 -4.87
N ALA A 82 -5.69 2.45 -4.33
CA ALA A 82 -5.36 2.71 -2.92
C ALA A 82 -5.47 4.21 -2.58
N LEU A 83 -4.97 5.07 -3.46
CA LEU A 83 -5.04 6.52 -3.29
C LEU A 83 -6.50 7.02 -3.31
N ALA A 84 -7.31 6.53 -4.25
CA ALA A 84 -8.72 6.90 -4.34
C ALA A 84 -9.51 6.51 -3.09
N ILE A 85 -9.31 5.29 -2.60
CA ILE A 85 -9.98 4.77 -1.40
C ILE A 85 -9.54 5.55 -0.16
N THR A 86 -8.23 5.72 0.06
CA THR A 86 -7.71 6.41 1.25
C THR A 86 -8.10 7.88 1.29
N ARG A 87 -8.23 8.55 0.14
CA ARG A 87 -8.80 9.90 0.04
C ARG A 87 -10.27 9.93 0.43
N ARG A 88 -11.08 9.00 -0.08
CA ARG A 88 -12.50 8.89 0.28
C ARG A 88 -12.69 8.64 1.78
N GLN A 89 -11.82 7.82 2.36
CA GLN A 89 -11.81 7.52 3.80
C GLN A 89 -11.20 8.65 4.66
N GLN A 90 -10.67 9.71 4.05
CA GLN A 90 -9.94 10.79 4.72
C GLN A 90 -8.76 10.29 5.58
N ALA A 91 -8.17 9.17 5.17
CA ALA A 91 -7.21 8.42 5.96
C ALA A 91 -5.78 8.86 5.59
N LYS A 92 -5.38 10.04 6.07
CA LYS A 92 -4.18 10.78 5.60
C LYS A 92 -2.87 10.00 5.67
N TRP A 93 -2.64 9.22 6.73
CA TRP A 93 -1.45 8.36 6.84
C TRP A 93 -1.38 7.30 5.74
N TRP A 94 -2.53 6.69 5.41
CA TRP A 94 -2.63 5.72 4.34
C TRP A 94 -2.56 6.36 2.95
N GLU A 95 -3.11 7.57 2.81
CA GLU A 95 -2.97 8.39 1.60
C GLU A 95 -1.48 8.68 1.29
N LEU A 96 -0.70 9.09 2.30
CA LEU A 96 0.74 9.33 2.16
C LEU A 96 1.47 8.06 1.72
N ARG A 97 1.17 6.91 2.34
CA ARG A 97 1.78 5.62 2.01
C ARG A 97 1.49 5.17 0.58
N ALA A 98 0.26 5.36 0.10
CA ALA A 98 -0.13 5.03 -1.27
C ALA A 98 0.52 6.00 -2.27
N ALA A 99 0.46 7.32 -2.01
CA ALA A 99 1.03 8.34 -2.86
C ALA A 99 2.54 8.20 -3.04
N ARG A 100 3.27 7.88 -1.96
CA ARG A 100 4.72 7.66 -2.02
C ARG A 100 5.10 6.50 -2.93
N ARG A 101 4.35 5.39 -2.87
CA ARG A 101 4.57 4.21 -3.73
C ARG A 101 4.33 4.53 -5.20
N LEU A 102 3.20 5.18 -5.51
CA LEU A 102 2.89 5.64 -6.86
C LEU A 102 3.96 6.62 -7.38
N SER A 103 4.39 7.55 -6.54
CA SER A 103 5.43 8.53 -6.89
C SER A 103 6.78 7.86 -7.16
N ARG A 104 7.15 6.82 -6.40
CA ARG A 104 8.38 6.04 -6.65
C ARG A 104 8.29 5.24 -7.95
N LEU A 105 7.12 4.68 -8.26
CA LEU A 105 6.88 4.00 -9.54
C LEU A 105 7.02 4.99 -10.72
N TRP A 106 6.38 6.15 -10.63
CA TRP A 106 6.48 7.20 -11.65
C TRP A 106 7.90 7.77 -11.78
N GLN A 107 8.65 7.89 -10.68
CA GLN A 107 10.07 8.24 -10.74
C GLN A 107 10.86 7.26 -11.61
N GLN A 108 10.68 5.95 -11.41
CA GLN A 108 11.36 4.92 -12.21
C GLN A 108 10.95 4.94 -13.69
N GLN A 109 9.73 5.39 -13.98
CA GLN A 109 9.24 5.60 -15.35
C GLN A 109 9.70 6.93 -15.97
N GLY A 110 10.50 7.75 -15.26
CA GLY A 110 10.96 9.06 -15.71
C GLY A 110 9.92 10.19 -15.59
N ARG A 111 8.78 9.94 -14.92
CA ARG A 111 7.68 10.89 -14.71
C ARG A 111 7.89 11.68 -13.41
N HIS A 112 9.04 12.37 -13.29
CA HIS A 112 9.43 13.04 -12.05
C HIS A 112 8.46 14.15 -11.62
N GLN A 113 7.98 14.96 -12.56
CA GLN A 113 7.07 16.07 -12.24
C GLN A 113 5.73 15.55 -11.70
N ASP A 114 5.13 14.54 -12.34
CA ASP A 114 3.88 13.90 -11.88
C ASP A 114 4.03 13.34 -10.46
N ALA A 115 5.17 12.70 -10.18
CA ALA A 115 5.50 12.15 -8.86
C ALA A 115 5.61 13.25 -7.80
N TYR A 116 6.28 14.36 -8.13
CA TYR A 116 6.43 15.49 -7.22
C TYR A 116 5.08 16.15 -6.92
N ASP A 117 4.30 16.43 -7.97
CA ASP A 117 3.00 17.11 -7.87
C ASP A 117 1.97 16.29 -7.11
N LEU A 118 2.08 14.95 -7.16
CA LEU A 118 1.27 14.06 -6.35
C LEU A 118 1.68 14.08 -4.87
N LEU A 119 2.96 13.90 -4.57
CA LEU A 119 3.42 13.65 -3.19
C LEU A 119 3.55 14.92 -2.35
N ALA A 120 4.03 16.02 -2.94
CA ALA A 120 4.31 17.26 -2.24
C ALA A 120 3.11 17.83 -1.46
N PRO A 121 1.89 17.97 -2.04
CA PRO A 121 0.75 18.50 -1.29
C PRO A 121 0.31 17.59 -0.15
N ILE A 122 0.49 16.28 -0.27
CA ILE A 122 0.11 15.32 0.78
C ILE A 122 1.10 15.38 1.93
N TYR A 123 2.41 15.43 1.64
CA TYR A 123 3.45 15.62 2.66
C TYR A 123 3.27 16.94 3.43
N ASN A 124 2.99 18.03 2.71
CA ASN A 124 2.82 19.37 3.30
C ASN A 124 1.54 19.54 4.13
N TRP A 125 0.60 18.58 4.06
CA TRP A 125 -0.58 18.58 4.92
C TRP A 125 -0.23 18.24 6.37
N PHE A 126 0.81 17.45 6.60
CA PHE A 126 1.25 17.08 7.94
C PHE A 126 2.00 18.23 8.61
N THR A 127 1.66 18.49 9.88
CA THR A 127 2.36 19.45 10.73
C THR A 127 3.19 18.78 11.83
N GLU A 128 3.00 17.47 12.02
CA GLU A 128 3.61 16.65 13.06
C GLU A 128 3.95 15.24 12.51
N GLY A 129 4.74 14.47 13.26
CA GLY A 129 5.10 13.09 12.90
C GLY A 129 6.27 12.97 11.92
N PHE A 130 7.03 14.05 11.69
CA PHE A 130 8.20 14.05 10.78
C PHE A 130 9.35 13.13 11.23
N ASP A 131 9.28 12.60 12.45
CA ASP A 131 10.15 11.56 12.99
C ASP A 131 9.72 10.13 12.58
N THR A 132 8.53 9.96 12.00
CA THR A 132 8.07 8.66 11.49
C THR A 132 8.76 8.29 10.18
N ALA A 133 8.97 6.98 9.98
CA ALA A 133 9.60 6.46 8.76
C ALA A 133 8.87 6.89 7.48
N ASP A 134 7.53 6.90 7.49
CA ASP A 134 6.75 7.26 6.31
C ASP A 134 6.99 8.71 5.85
N LEU A 135 7.05 9.67 6.78
CA LEU A 135 7.31 11.07 6.45
C LEU A 135 8.79 11.31 6.09
N GLN A 136 9.73 10.62 6.74
CA GLN A 136 11.14 10.68 6.35
C GLN A 136 11.37 10.14 4.94
N GLU A 137 10.77 9.00 4.61
CA GLU A 137 10.86 8.39 3.28
C GLU A 137 10.18 9.23 2.20
N ALA A 138 9.04 9.87 2.52
CA ALA A 138 8.38 10.81 1.62
C ALA A 138 9.24 12.05 1.37
N LYS A 139 9.87 12.61 2.41
CA LYS A 139 10.77 13.75 2.27
C LYS A 139 11.99 13.43 1.40
N ALA A 140 12.61 12.28 1.63
CA ALA A 140 13.74 11.82 0.84
C ALA A 140 13.36 11.70 -0.65
N LEU A 141 12.21 11.09 -0.96
CA LEU A 141 11.72 11.01 -2.33
C LEU A 141 11.45 12.40 -2.93
N LEU A 142 10.85 13.33 -2.19
CA LEU A 142 10.64 14.70 -2.68
C LEU A 142 11.95 15.44 -2.97
N ASP A 143 13.02 15.16 -2.24
CA ASP A 143 14.35 15.73 -2.53
C ASP A 143 14.99 15.12 -3.78
N GLU A 144 14.76 13.83 -4.05
CA GLU A 144 15.22 13.15 -5.26
C GLU A 144 14.46 13.59 -6.53
N LEU A 145 13.23 14.11 -6.39
CA LEU A 145 12.35 14.50 -7.49
C LEU A 145 12.55 15.96 -7.95
N ARG A 146 13.41 16.72 -7.26
CA ARG A 146 13.78 18.10 -7.61
C ARG A 146 14.91 18.15 -8.63
#